data_AF-A0A428WEI8-F1
#
_entry.id   AF-A0A428WEI8-F1
#
_cell.length_a   1.000
_cell.length_b   1.000
_cell.length_c   1.000
_cell.angle_alpha   90.00
_cell.angle_beta   90.00
_cell.angle_gamma   90.00
#
_symmetry.space_group_name_H-M   'P 1'
#
loop_
_entity.id
_entity.type
_entity.pdbx_description
1 polymer ?
#
loop_
_entity_poly.entity_id
_entity_poly.type
_entity_poly.pdbx_seq_one_letter_code
_entity_poly.pdbx_strand_id
1 'polypeptide(L)'
;MDRQRRVPGVHAVGDPRVDRPDLRLPAGFPAVVKPTRVTNSLRTLRFTHGRLTQAELADRIGVTRQTVIAIEQGRYSPSLEMAFQIAHVFGVPLEDVFQYPEESS
;
A
#
# COMPACT_ATOMS: atom_id res chain seq x y z
N MET A 1 -32.02 -57.04 -34.73
CA MET A 1 -32.76 -56.68 -33.49
C MET A 1 -31.78 -56.78 -32.34
N ASP A 2 -30.94 -55.75 -32.19
CA ASP A 2 -29.94 -55.62 -31.14
C ASP A 2 -30.60 -55.34 -29.80
N ARG A 3 -30.37 -56.23 -28.82
CA ARG A 3 -30.76 -56.01 -27.43
C ARG A 3 -29.53 -56.03 -26.54
N GLN A 4 -29.51 -54.99 -25.71
CA GLN A 4 -28.82 -54.88 -24.42
C GLN A 4 -27.36 -54.42 -24.44
N ARG A 5 -27.27 -53.09 -24.54
CA ARG A 5 -26.41 -52.23 -23.73
C ARG A 5 -26.56 -52.52 -22.23
N ARG A 6 -25.44 -52.62 -21.51
CA ARG A 6 -25.13 -51.87 -20.28
C ARG A 6 -23.68 -52.21 -19.88
N VAL A 7 -22.75 -51.28 -20.14
CA VAL A 7 -21.42 -51.31 -19.54
C VAL A 7 -21.51 -50.84 -18.08
N PRO A 8 -20.77 -51.45 -17.13
CA PRO A 8 -20.85 -51.13 -15.71
C PRO A 8 -20.19 -49.79 -15.40
N GLY A 9 -20.67 -49.17 -14.31
CA GLY A 9 -20.42 -47.79 -13.94
C GLY A 9 -18.94 -47.39 -13.88
N VAL A 10 -18.65 -46.26 -14.51
CA VAL A 10 -17.49 -45.43 -14.21
C VAL A 10 -17.57 -45.01 -12.75
N HIS A 11 -16.81 -45.69 -11.90
CA HIS A 11 -16.45 -45.18 -10.59
C HIS A 11 -15.63 -43.91 -10.83
N ALA A 12 -16.19 -42.76 -10.44
CA ALA A 12 -15.41 -41.54 -10.26
C ALA A 12 -14.42 -41.78 -9.12
N VAL A 13 -13.25 -42.32 -9.43
CA VAL A 13 -12.09 -42.27 -8.54
C VAL A 13 -11.70 -40.80 -8.53
N GLY A 14 -11.93 -40.15 -7.38
CA GLY A 14 -11.54 -38.76 -7.16
C GLY A 14 -10.07 -38.57 -7.47
N ASP A 15 -9.77 -37.53 -8.23
CA ASP A 15 -8.40 -37.10 -8.49
C ASP A 15 -7.78 -36.72 -7.12
N PRO A 16 -6.82 -37.49 -6.61
CA PRO A 16 -6.36 -37.35 -5.24
C PRO A 16 -5.36 -36.20 -5.21
N ARG A 17 -5.85 -34.99 -4.94
CA ARG A 17 -5.01 -33.82 -4.63
C ARG A 17 -4.03 -33.52 -5.77
N VAL A 18 -4.35 -32.51 -6.56
CA VAL A 18 -3.28 -31.76 -7.23
C VAL A 18 -2.32 -31.34 -6.13
N ASP A 19 -1.20 -32.05 -6.05
CA ASP A 19 -0.05 -31.75 -5.22
C ASP A 19 0.46 -30.41 -5.74
N ARG A 20 -0.16 -29.32 -5.27
CA ARG A 20 0.43 -28.01 -5.40
C ARG A 20 1.64 -28.09 -4.46
N PRO A 21 2.88 -28.17 -4.98
CA PRO A 21 4.03 -28.13 -4.08
C PRO A 21 3.85 -26.87 -3.26
N ASP A 22 3.88 -27.02 -1.93
CA ASP A 22 3.78 -25.93 -0.98
C ASP A 22 4.66 -24.79 -1.47
N LEU A 23 4.04 -23.77 -2.08
CA LEU A 23 4.73 -22.54 -2.43
C LEU A 23 4.91 -21.80 -1.11
N ARG A 24 5.80 -22.34 -0.29
CA ARG A 24 6.31 -21.70 0.90
C ARG A 24 7.11 -20.52 0.40
N LEU A 25 6.44 -19.39 0.25
CA LEU A 25 7.12 -18.11 0.03
C LEU A 25 8.23 -18.03 1.09
N PRO A 26 9.50 -17.84 0.69
CA PRO A 26 10.58 -17.78 1.65
C PRO A 26 10.29 -16.65 2.64
N ALA A 27 10.36 -16.97 3.94
CA ALA A 27 10.27 -15.96 4.98
C ALA A 27 11.42 -14.96 4.77
N GLY A 28 11.05 -13.70 4.50
CA GLY A 28 11.99 -12.60 4.40
C GLY A 28 12.37 -12.24 2.97
N PHE A 29 11.47 -11.55 2.26
CA PHE A 29 11.96 -10.33 1.64
C PHE A 29 12.16 -9.34 2.79
N PRO A 30 13.40 -8.91 3.10
CA PRO A 30 13.54 -7.77 3.97
C PRO A 30 12.79 -6.64 3.26
N ALA A 31 11.71 -6.15 3.87
CA ALA A 31 11.14 -4.86 3.52
C ALA A 31 12.17 -3.81 3.91
N VAL A 32 13.27 -3.75 3.15
CA VAL A 32 14.21 -2.64 3.18
C VAL A 32 13.40 -1.50 2.60
N VAL A 33 12.72 -0.77 3.48
CA VAL A 33 12.17 0.54 3.16
C VAL A 33 13.38 1.39 2.81
N LYS A 34 13.68 1.45 1.51
CA LYS A 34 14.71 2.35 1.00
C LYS A 34 14.33 3.76 1.48
N PRO A 35 15.25 4.52 2.06
CA PRO A 35 14.96 5.90 2.45
C PRO A 35 14.44 6.64 1.22
N THR A 36 13.32 7.34 1.39
CA THR A 36 12.69 8.05 0.28
C THR A 36 13.50 9.29 -0.06
N ARG A 37 13.60 9.59 -1.36
CA ARG A 37 14.12 10.87 -1.85
C ARG A 37 13.05 11.97 -1.79
N VAL A 38 11.78 11.60 -1.61
CA VAL A 38 10.66 12.54 -1.53
C VAL A 38 10.80 13.41 -0.29
N THR A 39 10.89 14.72 -0.48
CA THR A 39 10.80 15.72 0.58
C THR A 39 9.36 16.21 0.71
N ASN A 40 9.04 16.90 1.81
CA ASN A 40 7.69 17.40 2.05
C ASN A 40 7.68 18.71 2.84
N SER A 41 6.60 19.48 2.64
CA SER A 41 6.30 20.72 3.35
C SER A 41 5.21 20.54 4.43
N LEU A 42 4.98 19.30 4.87
CA LEU A 42 3.80 18.92 5.66
C LEU A 42 3.71 19.65 7.00
N ARG A 43 4.85 19.81 7.67
CA ARG A 43 4.93 20.57 8.93
C ARG A 43 4.50 22.02 8.73
N THR A 44 5.01 22.68 7.70
CA THR A 44 4.68 24.08 7.37
C THR A 44 3.19 24.21 7.04
N LEU A 45 2.68 23.35 6.16
CA LEU A 45 1.26 23.33 5.78
C LEU A 45 0.34 23.15 6.98
N ARG A 46 0.67 22.24 7.91
CA ARG A 46 -0.10 22.10 9.15
C ARG A 46 -0.12 23.36 10.01
N PHE A 47 1.02 24.05 10.14
CA PHE A 47 1.10 25.26 10.96
C PHE A 47 0.32 26.42 10.33
N THR A 48 0.39 26.59 9.02
CA THR A 48 -0.35 27.65 8.30
C THR A 48 -1.85 27.33 8.20
N HIS A 49 -2.21 26.05 8.18
CA HIS A 49 -3.60 25.57 8.18
C HIS A 49 -4.17 25.46 9.61
N GLY A 50 -4.21 26.58 10.33
CA GLY A 50 -4.86 26.68 11.65
C GLY A 50 -4.12 25.96 12.78
N ARG A 51 -2.81 25.74 12.65
CA ARG A 51 -1.99 24.96 13.60
C ARG A 51 -2.50 23.54 13.83
N LEU A 52 -2.93 22.90 12.75
CA LEU A 52 -3.35 21.50 12.74
C LEU A 52 -2.28 20.62 13.39
N THR A 53 -2.64 19.85 14.39
CA THR A 53 -1.74 18.90 15.04
C THR A 53 -1.51 17.68 14.15
N GLN A 54 -0.45 16.92 14.44
CA GLN A 54 -0.18 15.66 13.74
C GLN A 54 -1.29 14.63 13.97
N ALA A 55 -1.92 14.63 15.16
CA ALA A 55 -3.03 13.73 15.47
C ALA A 55 -4.25 14.08 14.61
N GLU A 56 -4.64 15.35 14.57
CA GLU A 56 -5.79 15.78 13.77
C GLU A 56 -5.59 15.54 12.27
N LEU A 57 -4.38 15.74 11.74
CA LEU A 57 -4.09 15.37 10.35
C LEU A 57 -4.23 13.85 10.14
N ALA A 58 -3.71 13.05 11.08
CA ALA A 58 -3.78 11.60 11.01
C ALA A 58 -5.23 11.10 11.01
N ASP A 59 -6.08 11.68 11.88
CA ASP A 59 -7.50 11.37 11.99
C ASP A 59 -8.23 11.70 10.68
N ARG A 60 -7.92 12.83 10.03
CA ARG A 60 -8.52 13.25 8.76
C ARG A 60 -8.21 12.31 7.60
N ILE A 61 -7.03 11.69 7.57
CA ILE A 61 -6.58 10.80 6.48
C ILE A 61 -6.61 9.32 6.86
N GLY A 62 -7.16 8.96 8.04
CA GLY A 62 -7.35 7.58 8.45
C GLY A 62 -6.05 6.81 8.73
N VAL A 63 -5.02 7.48 9.24
CA VAL A 63 -3.73 6.86 9.59
C VAL A 63 -3.38 7.07 11.06
N THR A 64 -2.30 6.45 11.52
CA THR A 64 -1.78 6.71 12.86
C THR A 64 -1.00 8.03 12.91
N ARG A 65 -0.98 8.68 14.08
CA ARG A 65 -0.10 9.84 14.31
C ARG A 65 1.37 9.54 13.98
N GLN A 66 1.84 8.31 14.23
CA GLN A 66 3.21 7.90 13.93
C GLN A 66 3.51 7.90 12.43
N THR A 67 2.52 7.55 11.60
CA THR A 67 2.62 7.66 10.14
C THR A 67 2.88 9.11 9.72
N VAL A 68 2.10 10.06 10.25
CA VAL A 68 2.31 11.50 9.97
C VAL A 68 3.69 11.98 10.43
N ILE A 69 4.14 11.57 11.62
CA ILE A 69 5.49 11.89 12.12
C ILE A 69 6.57 11.35 11.16
N ALA A 70 6.44 10.10 10.70
CA ALA A 70 7.42 9.49 9.81
C ALA A 70 7.47 10.20 8.45
N ILE A 71 6.32 10.64 7.92
CA ILE A 71 6.25 11.46 6.70
C ILE A 71 6.95 12.79 6.92
N GLU A 72 6.62 13.55 7.97
CA GLU A 72 7.26 14.85 8.25
C GLU A 72 8.77 14.77 8.40
N GLN A 73 9.27 13.66 8.94
CA GLN A 73 10.69 13.41 9.13
C GLN A 73 11.38 12.90 7.84
N GLY A 74 10.64 12.69 6.74
CA GLY A 74 11.17 12.11 5.50
C GLY A 74 11.60 10.64 5.63
N ARG A 75 11.15 9.96 6.70
CA ARG A 75 11.50 8.56 6.99
C ARG A 75 10.60 7.56 6.28
N TYR A 76 9.48 8.03 5.72
CA TYR A 76 8.49 7.22 5.03
C TYR A 76 7.97 7.98 3.82
N SER A 77 8.03 7.32 2.65
CA SER A 77 7.32 7.80 1.47
C SER A 77 5.85 7.39 1.59
N PRO A 78 4.89 8.33 1.60
CA PRO A 78 3.48 7.95 1.53
C PRO A 78 3.19 7.22 0.21
N SER A 79 2.16 6.38 0.22
CA SER A 79 1.57 5.90 -1.04
C SER A 79 1.02 7.08 -1.84
N LEU A 80 0.85 6.90 -3.16
CA LEU A 80 0.28 7.94 -4.01
C LEU A 80 -1.10 8.41 -3.52
N GLU A 81 -1.95 7.46 -3.13
CA GLU A 81 -3.28 7.74 -2.57
C GLU A 81 -3.21 8.61 -1.31
N MET A 82 -2.34 8.24 -0.36
CA MET A 82 -2.15 9.02 0.87
C MET A 82 -1.61 10.42 0.57
N ALA A 83 -0.71 10.54 -0.41
CA ALA A 83 -0.17 11.83 -0.81
C ALA A 83 -1.29 12.76 -1.36
N PHE A 84 -2.21 12.22 -2.17
CA PHE A 84 -3.39 12.97 -2.62
C PHE A 84 -4.34 13.33 -1.48
N GLN A 85 -4.65 12.40 -0.58
CA GLN A 85 -5.51 12.69 0.59
C GLN A 85 -4.96 13.85 1.41
N ILE A 86 -3.66 13.85 1.65
CA ILE A 86 -2.97 14.93 2.36
C ILE A 86 -3.12 16.26 1.61
N ALA A 87 -2.87 16.29 0.30
CA ALA A 87 -3.02 17.49 -0.52
C ALA A 87 -4.45 18.06 -0.47
N HIS A 88 -5.46 17.17 -0.46
CA HIS A 88 -6.86 17.56 -0.35
C HIS A 88 -7.20 18.17 1.02
N VAL A 89 -6.61 17.68 2.11
CA VAL A 89 -6.79 18.27 3.45
C VAL A 89 -6.34 19.73 3.48
N PHE A 90 -5.28 20.07 2.75
CA PHE A 90 -4.76 21.44 2.69
C PHE A 90 -5.32 22.28 1.56
N GLY A 91 -5.99 21.66 0.57
CA GLY A 91 -6.54 22.35 -0.60
C GLY A 91 -5.46 22.90 -1.53
N VAL A 92 -4.32 22.22 -1.63
CA VAL A 92 -3.17 22.62 -2.46
C VAL A 92 -2.81 21.52 -3.46
N PRO A 93 -2.11 21.85 -4.57
CA PRO A 93 -1.51 20.87 -5.46
C PRO A 93 -0.59 19.86 -4.76
N LEU A 94 -0.42 18.67 -5.35
CA LEU A 94 0.38 17.59 -4.77
C LEU A 94 1.86 18.02 -4.62
N GLU A 95 2.36 18.73 -5.63
CA GLU A 95 3.71 19.27 -5.75
C GLU A 95 4.03 20.35 -4.70
N ASP A 96 3.02 21.00 -4.12
CA ASP A 96 3.20 21.94 -3.00
C ASP A 96 3.41 21.18 -1.68
N VAL A 97 2.87 19.95 -1.58
CA VAL A 97 3.04 19.10 -0.41
C VAL A 97 4.32 18.29 -0.47
N PHE A 98 4.60 17.65 -1.61
CA PHE A 98 5.69 16.70 -1.79
C PHE A 98 6.56 17.06 -3.01
N GLN A 99 7.87 17.02 -2.82
CA GLN A 99 8.84 17.32 -3.88
C GLN A 99 9.80 16.15 -4.06
N TYR A 100 10.28 15.96 -5.29
CA TYR A 100 11.34 15.01 -5.58
C TYR A 100 12.57 15.82 -6.02
N PRO A 101 13.73 15.71 -5.34
CA PRO A 101 14.90 16.46 -5.71
C PRO A 101 15.39 16.01 -7.09
N GLU A 102 15.41 16.93 -8.05
CA GLU A 102 16.07 16.72 -9.33
C GLU A 102 17.56 16.46 -9.09
N GLU A 103 18.15 15.53 -9.84
CA GLU A 103 19.60 15.37 -9.82
C GLU A 103 20.19 16.61 -10.50
N SER A 104 20.89 17.43 -9.72
CA SER A 104 21.80 18.43 -10.27
C SER A 104 22.77 17.69 -11.19
N SER A 105 22.60 17.84 -12.50
CA SER A 105 23.55 17.34 -13.50
C SER A 105 24.90 18.07 -13.37
#